data_AF-J9Z8H9-F1
#
_entry.id   AF-J9Z8H9-F1
#
_cell.length_a   1.000
_cell.length_b   1.000
_cell.length_c   1.000
_cell.angle_alpha   90.00
_cell.angle_beta   90.00
_cell.angle_gamma   90.00
#
_symmetry.space_group_name_H-M   'P 1'
#
loop_
_entity.id
_entity.type
_entity.pdbx_description
1 polymer ?
#
loop_
_entity_poly.entity_id
_entity_poly.type
_entity_poly.pdbx_seq_one_letter_code
_entity_poly.pdbx_strand_id
1 'polypeptide(L)'
;MPSRSLWRFDPNHYLSSSKGLLDQYRMRKRRRFYFSIENVEPRPKNSMPETDKSEVRRQLIQKLQEFRHTRFRKDIALRLYLNTTEKNPAHAQNIAKNLLDLFSFNPDRRKSDRRALYKDDNQISALSVTCHHGGSKPRIWGYVYPMECLFQDIHLLMTSTDQHDDFRQFRDPPDFSDHLEALEDWRRDENNIRKLYGNQAFESFLAHLHCRAQEALLSRGNLSTRDLNAMYNVTGRSFGFDHSKLWEQVFHFSPLRILLDEFPQQSGTSSIWKRHIDQKLKDFQASFGRMVNPLVVPVALEVLIKPPPPSRMRGNPDLDNLLRKYIIPPVNEVLNPVMKNGITRFEAYRLPPSPEGTNGFVHIAIVADTTGYDSVFKEIDEGLERLLSLANVDRESQDDGRGFSFMVDSDSLHDGHPSFPQRSFPCEGIPERVLLPRSKGVKS
;
A
#
# COMPACT_ATOMS: atom_id res chain seq x y z
N MET A 1 47.25 27.89 -32.48
CA MET A 1 47.02 28.04 -31.02
C MET A 1 45.60 27.56 -30.74
N PRO A 2 45.39 26.34 -30.18
CA PRO A 2 44.05 25.86 -29.89
C PRO A 2 43.49 26.69 -28.72
N SER A 3 42.32 27.28 -28.92
CA SER A 3 41.62 28.05 -27.91
C SER A 3 41.35 27.16 -26.70
N ARG A 4 41.94 27.49 -25.55
CA ARG A 4 41.56 26.89 -24.26
C ARG A 4 40.10 27.23 -24.00
N SER A 5 39.20 26.31 -24.34
CA SER A 5 37.81 26.38 -23.90
C SER A 5 37.83 26.31 -22.38
N LEU A 6 37.54 27.44 -21.74
CA LEU A 6 37.23 27.49 -20.32
C LEU A 6 36.06 26.53 -20.07
N TRP A 7 36.37 25.37 -19.52
CA TRP A 7 35.37 24.45 -18.99
C TRP A 7 34.57 25.21 -17.93
N ARG A 8 33.43 25.77 -18.34
CA ARG A 8 32.43 26.29 -17.40
C ARG A 8 31.85 25.06 -16.72
N PHE A 9 32.25 24.86 -15.47
CA PHE A 9 31.63 23.90 -14.58
C PHE A 9 30.16 24.30 -14.46
N ASP A 10 29.27 23.62 -15.20
CA ASP A 10 27.83 23.78 -15.01
C ASP A 10 27.50 23.10 -13.67
N PRO A 11 27.12 23.86 -12.61
CA PRO A 11 26.79 23.28 -11.31
C PRO A 11 25.65 22.26 -11.43
N ASN A 12 24.81 22.38 -12.45
CA ASN A 12 23.71 21.46 -12.70
C ASN A 12 24.18 20.13 -13.28
N HIS A 13 25.37 20.07 -13.89
CA HIS A 13 25.91 18.82 -14.47
C HIS A 13 26.10 17.74 -13.41
N TYR A 14 26.48 18.11 -12.18
CA TYR A 14 26.53 17.13 -11.08
C TYR A 14 25.13 16.71 -10.65
N LEU A 15 24.23 17.67 -10.44
CA LEU A 15 22.89 17.42 -9.90
C LEU A 15 22.01 16.60 -10.85
N SER A 16 22.23 16.70 -12.16
CA SER A 16 21.57 15.88 -13.18
C SER A 16 22.30 14.56 -13.47
N SER A 17 23.55 14.40 -13.03
CA SER A 17 24.27 13.13 -13.17
C SER A 17 23.67 12.06 -12.26
N SER A 18 23.78 10.79 -12.65
CA SER A 18 23.28 9.67 -11.84
C SER A 18 23.84 9.62 -10.43
N LYS A 19 25.10 10.07 -10.23
CA LYS A 19 25.71 10.21 -8.90
C LYS A 19 25.04 11.31 -8.07
N GLY A 20 24.75 12.46 -8.69
CA GLY A 20 24.00 13.52 -8.02
C GLY A 20 22.60 13.08 -7.64
N LEU A 21 21.89 12.36 -8.52
CA LEU A 21 20.57 11.80 -8.25
C LEU A 21 20.61 10.75 -7.13
N LEU A 22 21.63 9.87 -7.12
CA LEU A 22 21.89 8.90 -6.05
C LEU A 22 22.10 9.59 -4.69
N ASP A 23 22.95 10.62 -4.67
CA ASP A 23 23.24 11.35 -3.43
C ASP A 23 22.01 12.10 -2.95
N GLN A 24 21.22 12.70 -3.84
CA GLN A 24 19.94 13.31 -3.49
C GLN A 24 18.97 12.27 -2.92
N TYR A 25 18.83 11.10 -3.55
CA TYR A 25 18.00 10.02 -3.01
C TYR A 25 18.49 9.57 -1.64
N ARG A 26 19.78 9.32 -1.45
CA ARG A 26 20.37 8.95 -0.15
C ARG A 26 20.13 10.02 0.92
N MET A 27 20.25 11.30 0.56
CA MET A 27 19.93 12.40 1.45
C MET A 27 18.45 12.40 1.85
N ARG A 28 17.53 12.13 0.92
CA ARG A 28 16.10 11.98 1.22
C ARG A 28 15.79 10.72 2.04
N LYS A 29 16.41 9.59 1.73
CA LYS A 29 16.30 8.32 2.50
C LYS A 29 16.72 8.53 3.96
N ARG A 30 17.77 9.33 4.21
CA ARG A 30 18.19 9.75 5.57
C ARG A 30 17.20 10.66 6.30
N ARG A 31 16.29 11.36 5.59
CA ARG A 31 15.23 12.17 6.20
C ARG A 31 14.00 11.34 6.57
N ARG A 32 13.91 10.10 6.09
CA ARG A 32 12.88 9.14 6.50
C ARG A 32 13.21 8.66 7.90
N PHE A 33 12.18 8.43 8.70
CA PHE A 33 12.35 7.91 10.05
C PHE A 33 11.86 6.46 10.10
N TYR A 34 12.79 5.56 10.40
CA TYR A 34 12.49 4.16 10.70
C TYR A 34 12.38 3.96 12.21
N PHE A 35 11.38 3.18 12.63
CA PHE A 35 11.27 2.74 14.02
C PHE A 35 10.88 1.26 14.09
N SER A 36 11.31 0.64 15.19
CA SER A 36 10.94 -0.72 15.56
C SER A 36 10.67 -0.74 17.05
N ILE A 37 9.54 -1.33 17.43
CA ILE A 37 9.10 -1.56 18.79
C ILE A 37 8.99 -3.08 18.95
N GLU A 38 9.85 -3.62 19.79
CA GLU A 38 9.96 -5.06 20.01
C GLU A 38 9.22 -5.48 21.28
N ASN A 39 8.77 -6.73 21.31
CA ASN A 39 8.19 -7.39 22.48
C ASN A 39 6.93 -6.70 23.05
N VAL A 40 6.19 -5.97 22.22
CA VAL A 40 4.87 -5.42 22.58
C VAL A 40 3.83 -5.93 21.60
N GLU A 41 2.80 -6.61 22.11
CA GLU A 41 1.70 -7.15 21.30
C GLU A 41 0.87 -6.01 20.69
N PRO A 42 0.77 -5.92 19.35
CA PRO A 42 -0.08 -4.93 18.70
C PRO A 42 -1.56 -5.19 19.04
N ARG A 43 -2.19 -4.27 19.78
CA ARG A 43 -3.56 -4.45 20.29
C ARG A 43 -4.44 -3.20 20.12
N PRO A 44 -5.77 -3.36 20.05
CA PRO A 44 -6.71 -2.25 20.16
C PRO A 44 -6.59 -1.53 21.51
N LYS A 45 -7.07 -0.27 21.55
CA LYS A 45 -6.98 0.63 22.71
C LYS A 45 -7.46 0.05 24.03
N ASN A 46 -8.56 -0.71 23.98
CA ASN A 46 -9.20 -1.29 25.17
C ASN A 46 -8.56 -2.63 25.61
N SER A 47 -7.74 -3.23 24.75
CA SER A 47 -7.10 -4.53 25.01
C SER A 47 -5.60 -4.41 25.30
N MET A 48 -5.01 -3.24 25.02
CA MET A 48 -3.60 -2.95 25.29
C MET A 48 -3.42 -2.45 26.74
N PRO A 49 -2.63 -3.15 27.58
CA PRO A 49 -2.29 -2.69 28.93
C PRO A 49 -1.61 -1.31 28.94
N GLU A 50 -1.76 -0.53 30.01
CA GLU A 50 -1.09 0.77 30.13
C GLU A 50 0.45 0.65 30.20
N THR A 51 0.96 -0.48 30.69
CA THR A 51 2.40 -0.82 30.65
C THR A 51 2.90 -0.89 29.22
N ASP A 52 2.17 -1.59 28.35
CA ASP A 52 2.51 -1.79 26.94
C ASP A 52 2.37 -0.47 26.15
N LYS A 53 1.34 0.32 26.43
CA LYS A 53 1.18 1.67 25.86
C LYS A 53 2.36 2.57 26.23
N SER A 54 2.80 2.50 27.48
CA SER A 54 3.94 3.27 27.97
C SER A 54 5.24 2.79 27.33
N GLU A 55 5.38 1.48 27.13
CA GLU A 55 6.55 0.86 26.49
C GLU A 55 6.66 1.22 25.01
N VAL A 56 5.54 1.19 24.26
CA VAL A 56 5.46 1.67 22.87
C VAL A 56 5.97 3.10 22.77
N ARG A 57 5.46 4.00 23.62
CA ARG A 57 5.86 5.41 23.63
C ARG A 57 7.34 5.56 23.99
N ARG A 58 7.81 4.81 25.00
CA ARG A 58 9.21 4.84 25.46
C ARG A 58 10.16 4.44 24.34
N GLN A 59 9.92 3.30 23.68
CA GLN A 59 10.76 2.81 22.58
C GLN A 59 10.72 3.77 21.38
N LEU A 60 9.56 4.32 21.03
CA LEU A 60 9.45 5.31 19.94
C LEU A 60 10.24 6.60 20.24
N ILE A 61 10.09 7.15 21.44
CA ILE A 61 10.83 8.35 21.87
C ILE A 61 12.34 8.08 21.89
N GLN A 62 12.74 6.91 22.37
CA GLN A 62 14.14 6.49 22.34
C GLN A 62 14.67 6.46 20.90
N LYS A 63 13.92 5.87 19.96
CA LYS A 63 14.31 5.86 18.53
C LYS A 63 14.40 7.26 17.93
N LEU A 64 13.45 8.14 18.23
CA LEU A 64 13.52 9.55 17.79
C LEU A 64 14.80 10.23 18.31
N GLN A 65 15.20 9.97 19.56
CA GLN A 65 16.43 10.52 20.15
C GLN A 65 17.70 9.94 19.52
N GLU A 66 17.74 8.62 19.34
CA GLU A 66 18.86 7.90 18.72
C GLU A 66 19.16 8.44 17.32
N PHE A 67 18.12 8.62 16.50
CA PHE A 67 18.25 9.16 15.15
C PHE A 67 18.24 10.70 15.09
N ARG A 68 18.22 11.38 16.25
CA ARG A 68 18.14 12.86 16.36
C ARG A 68 16.99 13.48 15.55
N HIS A 69 15.91 12.73 15.38
CA HIS A 69 14.71 13.23 14.74
C HIS A 69 13.88 14.06 15.71
N THR A 70 13.40 15.20 15.24
CA THR A 70 12.32 15.94 15.90
C THR A 70 10.97 15.51 15.33
N ARG A 71 9.89 15.84 16.05
CA ARG A 71 8.53 15.69 15.53
C ARG A 71 8.40 16.21 14.08
N PHE A 72 7.63 15.50 13.27
CA PHE A 72 7.27 15.94 11.94
C PHE A 72 6.26 17.09 12.03
N ARG A 73 6.52 18.18 11.29
CA ARG A 73 5.69 19.40 11.31
C ARG A 73 4.82 19.59 10.06
N LYS A 74 5.15 18.88 8.99
CA LYS A 74 4.43 18.87 7.72
C LYS A 74 3.72 17.53 7.56
N ASP A 75 3.00 17.39 6.45
CA ASP A 75 2.38 16.14 6.05
C ASP A 75 3.40 15.03 5.89
N ILE A 76 3.00 13.83 6.28
CA ILE A 76 3.78 12.60 6.22
C ILE A 76 3.00 11.50 5.50
N ALA A 77 3.76 10.58 4.91
CA ALA A 77 3.28 9.24 4.65
C ALA A 77 3.79 8.30 5.75
N LEU A 78 2.92 7.43 6.24
CA LEU A 78 3.22 6.45 7.27
C LEU A 78 2.97 5.04 6.73
N ARG A 79 4.02 4.22 6.75
CA ARG A 79 3.94 2.78 6.47
C ARG A 79 4.15 2.03 7.79
N LEU A 80 3.17 1.24 8.19
CA LEU A 80 3.12 0.54 9.46
C LEU A 80 2.98 -0.96 9.22
N TYR A 81 3.79 -1.74 9.93
CA TYR A 81 3.74 -3.18 9.93
C TYR A 81 3.50 -3.68 11.34
N LEU A 82 2.58 -4.63 11.44
CA LEU A 82 2.13 -5.21 12.68
C LEU A 82 2.37 -6.71 12.60
N ASN A 83 3.13 -7.26 13.53
CA ASN A 83 3.26 -8.70 13.71
C ASN A 83 2.65 -9.06 15.06
N THR A 84 1.59 -9.86 15.02
CA THR A 84 0.85 -10.30 16.20
C THR A 84 1.14 -11.78 16.46
N THR A 85 1.27 -12.17 17.72
CA THR A 85 1.44 -13.59 18.09
C THR A 85 0.09 -14.31 18.20
N GLU A 86 -0.98 -13.54 18.37
CA GLU A 86 -2.35 -14.05 18.41
C GLU A 86 -2.72 -14.70 17.07
N LYS A 87 -3.37 -15.87 17.13
CA LYS A 87 -3.88 -16.57 15.93
C LYS A 87 -5.12 -15.86 15.34
N ASN A 88 -5.94 -15.29 16.22
CA ASN A 88 -7.16 -14.54 15.87
C ASN A 88 -7.14 -13.15 16.54
N PRO A 89 -6.23 -12.26 16.13
CA PRO A 89 -6.13 -10.92 16.68
C PRO A 89 -7.28 -10.04 16.21
N ALA A 90 -7.42 -8.89 16.87
CA ALA A 90 -8.33 -7.86 16.43
C ALA A 90 -7.97 -7.33 15.03
N HIS A 91 -8.97 -6.83 14.30
CA HIS A 91 -8.76 -6.28 12.97
C HIS A 91 -7.72 -5.14 12.95
N ALA A 92 -6.88 -5.14 11.91
CA ALA A 92 -5.71 -4.25 11.76
C ALA A 92 -6.04 -2.77 11.98
N GLN A 93 -7.19 -2.29 11.49
CA GLN A 93 -7.61 -0.89 11.63
C GLN A 93 -7.86 -0.44 13.07
N ASN A 94 -8.27 -1.36 13.96
CA ASN A 94 -8.45 -1.05 15.38
C ASN A 94 -7.12 -0.96 16.12
N ILE A 95 -6.16 -1.83 15.74
CA ILE A 95 -4.78 -1.79 16.25
C ILE A 95 -4.10 -0.52 15.76
N ALA A 96 -4.16 -0.24 14.45
CA ALA A 96 -3.61 0.96 13.83
C ALA A 96 -4.13 2.22 14.51
N LYS A 97 -5.45 2.37 14.69
CA LYS A 97 -6.03 3.55 15.38
C LYS A 97 -5.38 3.79 16.74
N ASN A 98 -5.24 2.74 17.54
CA ASN A 98 -4.62 2.85 18.86
C ASN A 98 -3.15 3.27 18.76
N LEU A 99 -2.39 2.70 17.82
CA LEU A 99 -0.99 3.07 17.63
C LEU A 99 -0.83 4.52 17.16
N LEU A 100 -1.69 5.00 16.27
CA LEU A 100 -1.68 6.40 15.83
C LEU A 100 -1.95 7.36 17.01
N ASP A 101 -2.96 7.06 17.84
CA ASP A 101 -3.22 7.80 19.09
C ASP A 101 -1.97 7.83 20.01
N LEU A 102 -1.20 6.74 20.06
CA LEU A 102 0.02 6.64 20.88
C LEU A 102 1.20 7.41 20.27
N PHE A 103 1.27 7.51 18.94
CA PHE A 103 2.36 8.19 18.23
C PHE A 103 2.22 9.72 18.25
N SER A 104 0.99 10.24 18.33
CA SER A 104 0.72 11.68 18.52
C SER A 104 0.79 12.13 19.98
N PHE A 105 0.67 11.21 20.95
CA PHE A 105 0.58 11.56 22.37
C PHE A 105 1.93 11.87 23.03
N ASN A 106 1.98 12.96 23.81
CA ASN A 106 3.09 13.27 24.72
C ASN A 106 2.63 13.22 26.21
N PRO A 107 3.12 12.27 27.02
CA PRO A 107 2.75 12.16 28.44
C PRO A 107 3.26 13.34 29.28
N ASP A 108 4.41 13.90 28.93
CA ASP A 108 5.06 14.97 29.69
C ASP A 108 4.69 16.34 29.08
N ARG A 109 3.50 16.87 29.40
CA ARG A 109 3.12 18.25 29.00
C ARG A 109 4.13 19.32 29.45
N ARG A 110 4.95 19.02 30.46
CA ARG A 110 5.98 19.92 31.03
C ARG A 110 7.30 19.89 30.26
N LYS A 111 7.62 18.80 29.56
CA LYS A 111 8.80 18.74 28.68
C LYS A 111 8.34 19.12 27.28
N SER A 112 9.08 20.03 26.64
CA SER A 112 8.73 20.61 25.34
C SER A 112 8.14 19.57 24.38
N ASP A 113 7.14 20.01 23.64
CA ASP A 113 6.28 19.39 22.61
C ASP A 113 7.00 18.55 21.51
N ARG A 114 8.28 18.20 21.71
CA ARG A 114 9.24 17.60 20.78
C ARG A 114 9.27 16.06 20.81
N ARG A 115 8.50 15.40 21.69
CA ARG A 115 8.62 13.95 21.97
C ARG A 115 7.45 13.10 21.43
N ALA A 116 6.75 13.59 20.43
CA ALA A 116 5.77 12.82 19.66
C ALA A 116 6.27 12.69 18.22
N LEU A 117 5.76 11.69 17.49
CA LEU A 117 6.14 11.49 16.09
C LEU A 117 5.59 12.62 15.22
N TYR A 118 4.33 12.98 15.43
CA TYR A 118 3.64 14.12 14.81
C TYR A 118 2.71 14.76 15.83
N LYS A 119 2.15 15.94 15.51
CA LYS A 119 1.26 16.69 16.41
C LYS A 119 -0.18 16.16 16.37
N ASP A 120 -0.64 15.82 15.17
CA ASP A 120 -2.03 15.44 14.89
C ASP A 120 -2.06 14.35 13.81
N ASP A 121 -2.95 13.38 13.95
CA ASP A 121 -3.18 12.29 12.99
C ASP A 121 -3.55 12.84 11.60
N ASN A 122 -4.09 14.06 11.54
CA ASN A 122 -4.36 14.77 10.29
C ASN A 122 -3.13 15.11 9.46
N GLN A 123 -1.92 15.04 10.02
CA GLN A 123 -0.68 15.17 9.24
C GLN A 123 -0.41 13.93 8.37
N ILE A 124 -1.11 12.81 8.60
CA ILE A 124 -0.94 11.60 7.79
C ILE A 124 -1.76 11.77 6.50
N SER A 125 -1.08 12.06 5.41
CA SER A 125 -1.69 12.20 4.08
C SER A 125 -1.63 10.90 3.29
N ALA A 126 -0.77 9.95 3.66
CA ALA A 126 -0.81 8.58 3.16
C ALA A 126 -0.55 7.59 4.29
N LEU A 127 -1.37 6.55 4.40
CA LEU A 127 -1.29 5.53 5.45
C LEU A 127 -1.31 4.14 4.78
N SER A 128 -0.27 3.35 4.97
CA SER A 128 -0.25 1.92 4.60
C SER A 128 -0.05 1.10 5.86
N VAL A 129 -0.96 0.16 6.12
CA VAL A 129 -0.90 -0.74 7.29
C VAL A 129 -0.98 -2.17 6.82
N THR A 130 0.05 -2.95 7.12
CA THR A 130 0.09 -4.39 6.93
C THR A 130 0.04 -5.09 8.29
N CYS A 131 -0.80 -6.11 8.43
CA CYS A 131 -0.87 -6.91 9.65
C CYS A 131 -0.66 -8.40 9.37
N HIS A 132 0.33 -8.98 10.05
CA HIS A 132 0.61 -10.41 10.08
C HIS A 132 0.20 -11.01 11.41
N HIS A 133 -0.34 -12.23 11.35
CA HIS A 133 -0.93 -12.94 12.48
C HIS A 133 -0.24 -14.27 12.73
N GLY A 134 -0.21 -14.71 13.98
CA GLY A 134 0.46 -15.96 14.37
C GLY A 134 1.99 -15.93 14.23
N GLY A 135 2.61 -14.75 14.31
CA GLY A 135 4.06 -14.60 14.35
C GLY A 135 4.67 -15.21 15.62
N SER A 136 5.96 -15.53 15.58
CA SER A 136 6.68 -16.07 16.75
C SER A 136 6.97 -15.03 17.83
N LYS A 137 7.04 -13.75 17.46
CA LYS A 137 7.31 -12.62 18.36
C LYS A 137 6.48 -11.41 17.94
N PRO A 138 5.91 -10.68 18.91
CA PRO A 138 5.16 -9.48 18.59
C PRO A 138 6.11 -8.34 18.23
N ARG A 139 5.74 -7.59 17.19
CA ARG A 139 6.58 -6.51 16.67
C ARG A 139 5.72 -5.45 16.00
N ILE A 140 6.07 -4.18 16.22
CA ILE A 140 5.50 -3.03 15.51
C ILE A 140 6.69 -2.30 14.88
N TRP A 141 6.67 -2.10 13.56
CA TRP A 141 7.72 -1.32 12.91
C TRP A 141 7.14 -0.52 11.77
N GLY A 142 7.86 0.50 11.34
CA GLY A 142 7.35 1.36 10.28
C GLY A 142 8.36 2.36 9.77
N TYR A 143 7.94 3.03 8.71
CA TYR A 143 8.66 4.10 8.06
C TYR A 143 7.77 5.34 7.98
N VAL A 144 8.38 6.48 8.28
CA VAL A 144 7.74 7.79 8.16
C VAL A 144 8.48 8.59 7.11
N TYR A 145 7.76 8.98 6.08
CA TYR A 145 8.27 9.72 4.95
C TYR A 145 7.72 11.15 5.04
N PRO A 146 8.55 12.20 5.04
CA PRO A 146 8.06 13.53 4.68
C PRO A 146 7.40 13.45 3.30
N MET A 147 6.17 13.95 3.15
CA MET A 147 5.46 13.89 1.85
C MET A 147 6.28 14.56 0.73
N GLU A 148 6.99 15.65 1.05
CA GLU A 148 7.90 16.33 0.15
C GLU A 148 9.00 15.40 -0.41
N CYS A 149 9.56 14.53 0.42
CA CYS A 149 10.57 13.56 -0.01
C CYS A 149 9.96 12.46 -0.88
N LEU A 150 8.76 11.98 -0.52
CA LEU A 150 8.04 10.99 -1.32
C LEU A 150 7.73 11.52 -2.72
N PHE A 151 7.28 12.77 -2.85
CA PHE A 151 7.05 13.40 -4.15
C PHE A 151 8.34 13.56 -4.95
N GLN A 152 9.46 13.93 -4.32
CA GLN A 152 10.75 14.00 -5.00
C GLN A 152 11.22 12.63 -5.50
N ASP A 153 10.92 11.57 -4.75
CA ASP A 153 11.22 10.18 -5.12
C ASP A 153 10.36 9.70 -6.29
N ILE A 154 9.06 10.00 -6.28
CA ILE A 154 8.15 9.76 -7.41
C ILE A 154 8.60 10.55 -8.64
N HIS A 155 8.89 11.84 -8.47
CA HIS A 155 9.36 12.71 -9.56
C HIS A 155 10.59 12.11 -10.24
N LEU A 156 11.59 11.73 -9.45
CA LEU A 156 12.84 11.13 -9.93
C LEU A 156 12.55 9.88 -10.76
N LEU A 157 11.74 8.95 -10.24
CA LEU A 157 11.34 7.75 -10.97
C LEU A 157 10.71 8.08 -12.31
N MET A 158 9.71 8.96 -12.32
CA MET A 158 8.97 9.30 -13.54
C MET A 158 9.86 9.94 -14.60
N THR A 159 10.73 10.89 -14.21
CA THR A 159 11.62 11.59 -15.14
C THR A 159 12.73 10.70 -15.71
N SER A 160 13.09 9.62 -15.01
CA SER A 160 14.11 8.67 -15.46
C SER A 160 13.52 7.50 -16.25
N THR A 161 12.27 7.10 -15.98
CA THR A 161 11.60 6.04 -16.75
C THR A 161 11.27 6.43 -18.19
N ASP A 162 11.07 7.72 -18.49
CA ASP A 162 10.88 8.17 -19.88
C ASP A 162 12.11 7.91 -20.77
N GLN A 163 13.27 7.59 -20.17
CA GLN A 163 14.50 7.27 -20.89
C GLN A 163 14.77 5.75 -21.01
N HIS A 164 14.06 4.92 -20.24
CA HIS A 164 14.29 3.48 -20.17
C HIS A 164 12.96 2.71 -20.25
N ASP A 165 12.64 2.16 -21.42
CA ASP A 165 11.42 1.38 -21.66
C ASP A 165 11.30 0.12 -20.78
N ASP A 166 12.40 -0.35 -20.18
CA ASP A 166 12.48 -1.57 -19.36
C ASP A 166 11.73 -1.49 -18.02
N PHE A 167 11.39 -0.29 -17.53
CA PHE A 167 10.66 -0.16 -16.26
C PHE A 167 9.18 -0.56 -16.35
N ARG A 168 8.65 -0.83 -17.56
CA ARG A 168 7.27 -1.30 -17.74
C ARG A 168 7.02 -2.70 -17.16
N GLN A 169 8.07 -3.53 -17.01
CA GLN A 169 7.93 -4.94 -16.65
C GLN A 169 7.61 -5.21 -15.17
N PHE A 170 7.68 -4.23 -14.28
CA PHE A 170 7.53 -4.49 -12.84
C PHE A 170 6.11 -4.86 -12.39
N ARG A 171 5.12 -4.59 -13.24
CA ARG A 171 3.72 -4.84 -12.88
C ARG A 171 2.82 -4.96 -14.09
N ASP A 172 3.28 -5.57 -15.18
CA ASP A 172 2.30 -6.14 -16.09
C ASP A 172 1.59 -7.23 -15.27
N PRO A 173 0.33 -7.00 -14.87
CA PRO A 173 -0.38 -7.99 -14.09
C PRO A 173 -0.40 -9.26 -14.94
N PRO A 174 -0.29 -10.46 -14.32
CA PRO A 174 -0.40 -11.71 -15.07
C PRO A 174 -1.62 -11.65 -15.97
N ASP A 175 -1.52 -12.19 -17.19
CA ASP A 175 -2.58 -12.02 -18.17
C ASP A 175 -3.88 -12.63 -17.64
N PHE A 176 -4.78 -11.74 -17.23
CA PHE A 176 -6.09 -12.13 -16.71
C PHE A 176 -6.88 -12.88 -17.78
N SER A 177 -6.69 -12.56 -19.06
CA SER A 177 -7.38 -13.25 -20.15
C SER A 177 -7.02 -14.72 -20.16
N ASP A 178 -5.73 -15.04 -20.11
CA ASP A 178 -5.22 -16.41 -20.08
C ASP A 178 -5.73 -17.18 -18.86
N HIS A 179 -5.70 -16.53 -17.68
CA HIS A 179 -6.17 -17.17 -16.45
C HIS A 179 -7.69 -17.37 -16.42
N LEU A 180 -8.45 -16.42 -16.97
CA LEU A 180 -9.91 -16.54 -17.08
C LEU A 180 -10.30 -17.62 -18.08
N GLU A 181 -9.66 -17.65 -19.25
CA GLU A 181 -9.89 -18.67 -20.28
C GLU A 181 -9.59 -20.07 -19.74
N ALA A 182 -8.44 -20.25 -19.08
CA ALA A 182 -8.09 -21.52 -18.45
C ALA A 182 -9.12 -21.96 -17.40
N LEU A 183 -9.65 -21.03 -16.60
CA LEU A 183 -10.71 -21.31 -15.62
C LEU A 183 -12.03 -21.71 -16.30
N GLU A 184 -12.40 -21.03 -17.37
CA GLU A 184 -13.63 -21.32 -18.13
C GLU A 184 -13.56 -22.64 -18.87
N ASP A 185 -12.42 -22.97 -19.47
CA ASP A 185 -12.19 -24.25 -20.13
C ASP A 185 -12.27 -25.41 -19.13
N TRP A 186 -11.67 -25.25 -17.95
CA TRP A 186 -11.74 -26.26 -16.88
C TRP A 186 -13.18 -26.51 -16.40
N ARG A 187 -14.00 -25.45 -16.34
CA ARG A 187 -15.43 -25.57 -16.01
C ARG A 187 -16.24 -26.20 -17.15
N ARG A 188 -15.90 -25.89 -18.41
CA ARG A 188 -16.58 -26.42 -19.59
C ARG A 188 -16.38 -27.93 -19.73
N ASP A 189 -15.16 -28.41 -19.47
CA ASP A 189 -14.77 -29.82 -19.63
C ASP A 189 -14.86 -30.65 -18.34
N GLU A 190 -15.63 -30.17 -17.34
CA GLU A 190 -15.73 -30.76 -16.00
C GLU A 190 -15.90 -32.28 -16.00
N ASN A 191 -16.86 -32.81 -16.77
CA ASN A 191 -17.15 -34.25 -16.80
C ASN A 191 -15.96 -35.09 -17.31
N ASN A 192 -15.26 -34.59 -18.34
CA ASN A 192 -14.13 -35.28 -18.93
C ASN A 192 -12.92 -35.24 -17.98
N ILE A 193 -12.65 -34.08 -17.39
CA ILE A 193 -11.52 -33.90 -16.47
C ILE A 193 -11.73 -34.73 -15.19
N ARG A 194 -12.95 -34.73 -14.63
CA ARG A 194 -13.28 -35.58 -13.46
C ARG A 194 -13.11 -37.07 -13.79
N LYS A 195 -13.47 -37.51 -14.99
CA LYS A 195 -13.28 -38.90 -15.42
C LYS A 195 -11.80 -39.28 -15.56
N LEU A 196 -10.96 -38.35 -16.03
CA LEU A 196 -9.53 -38.58 -16.26
C LEU A 196 -8.69 -38.51 -14.98
N TYR A 197 -8.94 -37.50 -14.14
CA TYR A 197 -8.08 -37.18 -12.99
C TYR A 197 -8.74 -37.44 -11.63
N GLY A 198 -10.03 -37.75 -11.61
CA GLY A 198 -10.80 -37.91 -10.38
C GLY A 198 -11.27 -36.59 -9.78
N ASN A 199 -12.23 -36.68 -8.85
CA ASN A 199 -12.89 -35.51 -8.28
C ASN A 199 -11.95 -34.61 -7.48
N GLN A 200 -11.07 -35.18 -6.66
CA GLN A 200 -10.18 -34.39 -5.79
C GLN A 200 -9.19 -33.54 -6.59
N ALA A 201 -8.59 -34.11 -7.64
CA ALA A 201 -7.69 -33.39 -8.51
C ALA A 201 -8.43 -32.26 -9.23
N PHE A 202 -9.62 -32.54 -9.77
CA PHE A 202 -10.46 -31.52 -10.41
C PHE A 202 -10.72 -30.32 -9.47
N GLU A 203 -11.21 -30.56 -8.25
CA GLU A 203 -11.49 -29.48 -7.29
C GLU A 203 -10.23 -28.68 -6.94
N SER A 204 -9.10 -29.37 -6.75
CA SER A 204 -7.82 -28.72 -6.39
C SER A 204 -7.32 -27.81 -7.52
N PHE A 205 -7.37 -28.29 -8.77
CA PHE A 205 -7.01 -27.49 -9.94
C PHE A 205 -7.98 -26.35 -10.18
N LEU A 206 -9.29 -26.58 -10.04
CA LEU A 206 -10.29 -25.53 -10.19
C LEU A 206 -10.07 -24.42 -9.15
N ALA A 207 -9.79 -24.78 -7.89
CA ALA A 207 -9.47 -23.83 -6.84
C ALA A 207 -8.19 -23.03 -7.15
N HIS A 208 -7.14 -23.69 -7.67
CA HIS A 208 -5.92 -23.04 -8.10
C HIS A 208 -6.15 -22.04 -9.24
N LEU A 209 -6.86 -22.44 -10.30
CA LEU A 209 -7.19 -21.58 -11.44
C LEU A 209 -8.05 -20.39 -11.00
N HIS A 210 -9.03 -20.63 -10.13
CA HIS A 210 -9.86 -19.57 -9.57
C HIS A 210 -9.03 -18.56 -8.77
N CYS A 211 -8.11 -19.05 -7.93
CA CYS A 211 -7.14 -18.22 -7.21
C CYS A 211 -6.31 -17.36 -8.17
N ARG A 212 -5.70 -17.95 -9.20
CA ARG A 212 -4.90 -17.22 -10.20
C ARG A 212 -5.69 -16.16 -10.96
N ALA A 213 -6.87 -16.52 -11.46
CA ALA A 213 -7.73 -15.58 -12.18
C ALA A 213 -8.19 -14.43 -11.28
N GLN A 214 -8.45 -14.71 -10.00
CA GLN A 214 -8.79 -13.69 -9.03
C GLN A 214 -7.59 -12.79 -8.67
N GLU A 215 -6.40 -13.36 -8.46
CA GLU A 215 -5.15 -12.61 -8.27
C GLU A 215 -4.92 -11.65 -9.44
N ALA A 216 -5.01 -12.14 -10.68
CA ALA A 216 -4.82 -11.35 -11.89
C ALA A 216 -5.86 -10.23 -12.03
N LEU A 217 -7.14 -10.52 -11.79
CA LEU A 217 -8.21 -9.53 -11.83
C LEU A 217 -7.97 -8.42 -10.81
N LEU A 218 -7.77 -8.78 -9.54
CA LEU A 218 -7.68 -7.81 -8.46
C LEU A 218 -6.36 -7.01 -8.52
N SER A 219 -5.27 -7.60 -9.04
CA SER A 219 -3.99 -6.90 -9.23
C SER A 219 -4.08 -5.73 -10.23
N ARG A 220 -5.03 -5.77 -11.16
CA ARG A 220 -5.30 -4.65 -12.09
C ARG A 220 -5.92 -3.44 -11.40
N GLY A 221 -6.46 -3.62 -10.20
CA GLY A 221 -7.00 -2.53 -9.39
C GLY A 221 -5.93 -1.72 -8.67
N ASN A 222 -4.71 -2.25 -8.52
CA ASN A 222 -3.69 -1.68 -7.66
C ASN A 222 -3.19 -0.31 -8.13
N LEU A 223 -2.99 0.60 -7.18
CA LEU A 223 -2.28 1.86 -7.43
C LEU A 223 -0.83 1.59 -7.78
N SER A 224 -0.33 2.21 -8.84
CA SER A 224 1.09 2.26 -9.20
C SER A 224 1.72 3.60 -8.80
N THR A 225 3.05 3.68 -8.89
CA THR A 225 3.79 4.93 -8.76
C THR A 225 3.31 5.98 -9.78
N ARG A 226 2.95 5.56 -10.99
CA ARG A 226 2.42 6.46 -12.05
C ARG A 226 1.08 7.05 -11.66
N ASP A 227 0.21 6.26 -11.03
CA ASP A 227 -1.08 6.75 -10.57
C ASP A 227 -0.89 7.81 -9.47
N LEU A 228 0.03 7.59 -8.53
CA LEU A 228 0.37 8.61 -7.52
C LEU A 228 0.95 9.87 -8.16
N ASN A 229 1.81 9.74 -9.16
CA ASN A 229 2.32 10.90 -9.91
C ASN A 229 1.19 11.72 -10.53
N ALA A 230 0.24 11.06 -11.20
CA ALA A 230 -0.90 11.72 -11.83
C ALA A 230 -1.84 12.37 -10.80
N MET A 231 -2.15 11.66 -9.71
CA MET A 231 -3.07 12.12 -8.66
C MET A 231 -2.54 13.33 -7.89
N TYR A 232 -1.25 13.34 -7.56
CA TYR A 232 -0.61 14.45 -6.84
C TYR A 232 0.01 15.49 -7.78
N ASN A 233 -0.08 15.28 -9.09
CA ASN A 233 0.51 16.14 -10.12
C ASN A 233 2.01 16.42 -9.88
N VAL A 234 2.77 15.38 -9.52
CA VAL A 234 4.15 15.52 -9.02
C VAL A 234 5.11 16.00 -10.11
N THR A 235 5.00 15.48 -11.34
CA THR A 235 5.79 15.96 -12.49
C THR A 235 5.17 17.17 -13.19
N GLY A 236 3.98 17.62 -12.77
CA GLY A 236 3.24 18.65 -13.49
C GLY A 236 2.70 18.15 -14.84
N ARG A 237 2.69 19.04 -15.85
CA ARG A 237 2.26 18.69 -17.20
C ARG A 237 3.36 17.91 -17.91
N SER A 238 3.11 16.64 -18.20
CA SER A 238 3.94 15.85 -19.12
C SER A 238 3.31 15.91 -20.52
N PHE A 239 4.14 16.13 -21.55
CA PHE A 239 3.71 16.18 -22.96
C PHE A 239 2.54 17.15 -23.28
N GLY A 240 2.40 18.23 -22.50
CA GLY A 240 1.31 19.21 -22.67
C GLY A 240 -0.06 18.75 -22.14
N PHE A 241 -0.17 17.52 -21.63
CA PHE A 241 -1.37 17.01 -20.98
C PHE A 241 -1.34 17.25 -19.48
N ASP A 242 -2.45 17.76 -18.96
CA ASP A 242 -2.67 17.91 -17.52
C ASP A 242 -3.23 16.59 -16.98
N HIS A 243 -2.32 15.65 -16.67
CA HIS A 243 -2.68 14.33 -16.14
C HIS A 243 -3.56 14.41 -14.90
N SER A 244 -3.45 15.50 -14.13
CA SER A 244 -4.27 15.76 -12.94
C SER A 244 -5.78 15.81 -13.23
N LYS A 245 -6.19 16.10 -14.48
CA LYS A 245 -7.60 16.13 -14.90
C LYS A 245 -8.09 14.82 -15.49
N LEU A 246 -7.18 14.02 -16.06
CA LEU A 246 -7.53 12.79 -16.77
C LEU A 246 -7.65 11.60 -15.82
N TRP A 247 -6.78 11.52 -14.80
CA TRP A 247 -6.77 10.36 -13.90
C TRP A 247 -8.12 10.19 -13.19
N GLU A 248 -8.79 11.29 -12.83
CA GLU A 248 -10.12 11.24 -12.20
C GLU A 248 -11.11 10.53 -13.11
N GLN A 249 -11.11 10.85 -14.41
CA GLN A 249 -11.98 10.20 -15.38
C GLN A 249 -11.64 8.71 -15.52
N VAL A 250 -10.35 8.38 -15.65
CA VAL A 250 -9.89 6.99 -15.75
C VAL A 250 -10.33 6.17 -14.54
N PHE A 251 -10.19 6.73 -13.33
CA PHE A 251 -10.56 6.05 -12.10
C PHE A 251 -12.08 5.99 -11.89
N HIS A 252 -12.82 7.00 -12.37
CA HIS A 252 -14.28 7.01 -12.35
C HIS A 252 -14.89 5.91 -13.21
N PHE A 253 -14.25 5.57 -14.33
CA PHE A 253 -14.69 4.50 -15.23
C PHE A 253 -14.00 3.16 -14.97
N SER A 254 -13.08 3.09 -14.01
CA SER A 254 -12.42 1.83 -13.67
C SER A 254 -13.40 0.90 -12.95
N PRO A 255 -13.74 -0.26 -13.53
CA PRO A 255 -14.78 -1.11 -12.98
C PRO A 255 -14.32 -1.84 -11.71
N LEU A 256 -13.00 -1.88 -11.44
CA LEU A 256 -12.41 -2.43 -10.22
C LEU A 256 -12.35 -1.42 -9.07
N ARG A 257 -12.81 -0.19 -9.28
CA ARG A 257 -12.87 0.85 -8.26
C ARG A 257 -14.31 1.23 -8.00
N ILE A 258 -14.69 1.16 -6.74
CA ILE A 258 -15.99 1.58 -6.24
C ILE A 258 -15.91 3.06 -5.92
N LEU A 259 -16.59 3.88 -6.72
CA LEU A 259 -16.77 5.29 -6.44
C LEU A 259 -17.88 5.50 -5.41
N LEU A 260 -17.54 6.24 -4.36
CA LEU A 260 -18.46 6.74 -3.36
C LEU A 260 -18.52 8.27 -3.39
N ASP A 261 -19.65 8.79 -2.93
CA ASP A 261 -19.83 10.22 -2.74
C ASP A 261 -18.87 10.80 -1.68
N GLU A 262 -18.83 12.13 -1.63
CA GLU A 262 -18.15 12.90 -0.60
C GLU A 262 -18.44 12.37 0.81
N PHE A 263 -17.40 12.32 1.64
CA PHE A 263 -17.54 11.93 3.05
C PHE A 263 -18.54 12.85 3.78
N PRO A 264 -19.42 12.31 4.65
CA PRO A 264 -20.42 13.08 5.37
C PRO A 264 -19.82 14.24 6.20
N GLN A 265 -20.15 15.47 5.81
CA GLN A 265 -19.70 16.70 6.49
C GLN A 265 -20.59 17.13 7.67
N GLN A 266 -21.74 16.48 7.86
CA GLN A 266 -22.74 16.85 8.86
C GLN A 266 -23.04 15.68 9.81
N SER A 267 -23.32 16.00 11.07
CA SER A 267 -23.77 14.98 12.03
C SER A 267 -25.12 14.42 11.59
N GLY A 268 -25.27 13.10 11.64
CA GLY A 268 -26.51 12.39 11.29
C GLY A 268 -26.60 11.87 9.85
N THR A 269 -25.73 12.29 8.92
CA THR A 269 -25.72 11.77 7.53
C THR A 269 -24.92 10.47 7.37
N SER A 270 -24.25 10.02 8.42
CA SER A 270 -23.41 8.83 8.44
C SER A 270 -24.15 7.53 8.12
N SER A 271 -25.40 7.38 8.58
CA SER A 271 -26.21 6.17 8.33
C SER A 271 -26.63 6.05 6.87
N ILE A 272 -26.96 7.18 6.23
CA ILE A 272 -27.29 7.25 4.80
C ILE A 272 -26.06 6.89 3.97
N TRP A 273 -24.90 7.46 4.31
CA TRP A 273 -23.66 7.17 3.62
C TRP A 273 -23.27 5.69 3.74
N LYS A 274 -23.39 5.08 4.93
CA LYS A 274 -23.17 3.63 5.12
C LYS A 274 -24.05 2.78 4.22
N ARG A 275 -25.35 3.08 4.15
CA ARG A 275 -26.28 2.36 3.26
C ARG A 275 -25.87 2.49 1.78
N HIS A 276 -25.37 3.67 1.39
CA HIS A 276 -24.88 3.87 0.02
C HIS A 276 -23.64 3.02 -0.25
N ILE A 277 -22.69 2.94 0.69
CA ILE A 277 -21.53 2.04 0.61
C ILE A 277 -21.97 0.59 0.44
N ASP A 278 -22.90 0.12 1.27
CA ASP A 278 -23.43 -1.25 1.18
C ASP A 278 -24.03 -1.56 -0.19
N GLN A 279 -24.80 -0.61 -0.74
CA GLN A 279 -25.40 -0.77 -2.06
C GLN A 279 -24.31 -0.85 -3.15
N LYS A 280 -23.33 0.04 -3.12
CA LYS A 280 -22.24 0.06 -4.10
C LYS A 280 -21.37 -1.21 -4.04
N LEU A 281 -21.14 -1.75 -2.84
CA LEU A 281 -20.44 -3.02 -2.66
C LEU A 281 -21.26 -4.20 -3.21
N LYS A 282 -22.58 -4.21 -3.03
CA LYS A 282 -23.47 -5.21 -3.63
C LYS A 282 -23.51 -5.11 -5.15
N ASP A 283 -23.53 -3.91 -5.71
CA ASP A 283 -23.48 -3.69 -7.17
C ASP A 283 -22.16 -4.21 -7.76
N PHE A 284 -21.04 -3.94 -7.07
CA PHE A 284 -19.73 -4.50 -7.41
C PHE A 284 -19.73 -6.03 -7.36
N GLN A 285 -20.24 -6.61 -6.27
CA GLN A 285 -20.36 -8.06 -6.13
C GLN A 285 -21.29 -8.66 -7.19
N ALA A 286 -22.34 -7.97 -7.62
CA ALA A 286 -23.22 -8.44 -8.70
C ALA A 286 -22.50 -8.46 -10.05
N SER A 287 -21.66 -7.45 -10.31
CA SER A 287 -20.90 -7.32 -11.56
C SER A 287 -19.75 -8.33 -11.65
N PHE A 288 -19.10 -8.63 -10.53
CA PHE A 288 -17.92 -9.51 -10.48
C PHE A 288 -18.16 -10.83 -9.74
N GLY A 289 -19.41 -11.17 -9.41
CA GLY A 289 -19.72 -12.24 -8.46
C GLY A 289 -19.13 -13.60 -8.79
N ARG A 290 -18.95 -13.92 -10.08
CA ARG A 290 -18.29 -15.15 -10.54
C ARG A 290 -16.83 -15.28 -10.12
N MET A 291 -16.17 -14.15 -9.85
CA MET A 291 -14.74 -14.04 -9.51
C MET A 291 -14.50 -13.65 -8.05
N VAL A 292 -15.41 -12.87 -7.46
CA VAL A 292 -15.23 -12.34 -6.10
C VAL A 292 -16.08 -13.05 -5.04
N ASN A 293 -16.91 -14.02 -5.43
CA ASN A 293 -17.72 -14.78 -4.48
C ASN A 293 -17.52 -16.31 -4.66
N PRO A 294 -16.78 -16.98 -3.77
CA PRO A 294 -16.04 -16.43 -2.63
C PRO A 294 -14.72 -15.75 -3.04
N LEU A 295 -14.24 -14.80 -2.24
CA LEU A 295 -12.87 -14.28 -2.38
C LEU A 295 -11.87 -15.32 -1.82
N VAL A 296 -11.19 -16.08 -2.68
CA VAL A 296 -10.26 -17.15 -2.25
C VAL A 296 -8.81 -16.71 -2.07
N VAL A 297 -8.47 -15.48 -2.45
CA VAL A 297 -7.13 -14.89 -2.31
C VAL A 297 -7.08 -13.94 -1.10
N PRO A 298 -5.91 -13.76 -0.47
CA PRO A 298 -5.69 -12.64 0.44
C PRO A 298 -5.92 -11.32 -0.29
N VAL A 299 -6.68 -10.41 0.32
CA VAL A 299 -7.01 -9.10 -0.27
C VAL A 299 -6.57 -7.96 0.64
N ALA A 300 -6.13 -6.89 -0.01
CA ALA A 300 -5.93 -5.60 0.60
C ALA A 300 -6.98 -4.61 0.13
N LEU A 301 -7.09 -3.50 0.86
CA LEU A 301 -7.99 -2.40 0.56
C LEU A 301 -7.20 -1.14 0.23
N GLU A 302 -7.42 -0.57 -0.95
CA GLU A 302 -6.86 0.74 -1.31
C GLU A 302 -7.95 1.79 -1.32
N VAL A 303 -7.72 2.91 -0.66
CA VAL A 303 -8.70 3.99 -0.51
C VAL A 303 -8.09 5.32 -0.95
N LEU A 304 -8.73 5.97 -1.91
CA LEU A 304 -8.41 7.35 -2.30
C LEU A 304 -9.47 8.27 -1.75
N ILE A 305 -9.05 9.33 -1.06
CA ILE A 305 -9.97 10.32 -0.49
C ILE A 305 -9.62 11.66 -1.09
N LYS A 306 -10.54 12.21 -1.88
CA LYS A 306 -10.47 13.58 -2.33
C LYS A 306 -11.37 14.45 -1.46
N PRO A 307 -10.81 15.33 -0.60
CA PRO A 307 -11.62 16.21 0.24
C PRO A 307 -12.46 17.18 -0.60
N PRO A 308 -13.60 17.67 -0.07
CA PRO A 308 -14.28 18.80 -0.67
C PRO A 308 -13.40 20.06 -0.69
N PRO A 309 -13.81 21.11 -1.42
CA PRO A 309 -13.11 22.39 -1.41
C PRO A 309 -12.98 22.93 0.03
N PRO A 310 -11.88 23.65 0.35
CA PRO A 310 -11.66 24.19 1.69
C PRO A 310 -12.83 25.02 2.22
N SER A 311 -13.54 25.73 1.33
CA SER A 311 -14.74 26.52 1.66
C SER A 311 -15.89 25.69 2.28
N ARG A 312 -15.97 24.40 1.96
CA ARG A 312 -17.03 23.47 2.44
C ARG A 312 -16.54 22.48 3.47
N MET A 313 -15.23 22.42 3.71
CA MET A 313 -14.61 21.46 4.60
C MET A 313 -14.91 21.83 6.06
N ARG A 314 -15.84 21.10 6.70
CA ARG A 314 -16.26 21.34 8.09
C ARG A 314 -15.42 20.57 9.12
N GLY A 315 -14.55 19.69 8.63
CA GLY A 315 -13.56 18.95 9.42
C GLY A 315 -12.64 18.19 8.48
N ASN A 316 -11.42 17.88 8.96
CA ASN A 316 -10.53 16.96 8.28
C ASN A 316 -10.69 15.59 8.96
N PRO A 317 -11.44 14.64 8.38
CA PRO A 317 -11.52 13.32 8.98
C PRO A 317 -10.15 12.65 8.89
N ASP A 318 -9.67 12.16 10.02
CA ASP A 318 -8.46 11.34 10.07
C ASP A 318 -8.67 10.07 9.22
N LEU A 319 -7.63 9.66 8.48
CA LEU A 319 -7.71 8.54 7.54
C LEU A 319 -8.13 7.23 8.23
N ASP A 320 -7.53 6.95 9.37
CA ASP A 320 -7.82 5.79 10.22
C ASP A 320 -9.27 5.78 10.73
N ASN A 321 -9.80 6.93 11.15
CA ASN A 321 -11.19 7.04 11.59
C ASN A 321 -12.17 6.77 10.44
N LEU A 322 -11.88 7.30 9.25
CA LEU A 322 -12.69 7.08 8.06
C LEU A 322 -12.70 5.60 7.66
N LEU A 323 -11.53 4.98 7.57
CA LEU A 323 -11.36 3.56 7.24
C LEU A 323 -12.07 2.66 8.26
N ARG A 324 -11.80 2.89 9.56
CA ARG A 324 -12.29 2.05 10.65
C ARG A 324 -13.80 2.11 10.84
N LYS A 325 -14.41 3.29 10.72
CA LYS A 325 -15.83 3.47 11.06
C LYS A 325 -16.78 3.23 9.89
N TYR A 326 -16.30 3.42 8.66
CA TYR A 326 -17.20 3.52 7.51
C TYR A 326 -16.84 2.63 6.33
N ILE A 327 -15.57 2.28 6.11
CA ILE A 327 -15.18 1.56 4.90
C ILE A 327 -14.89 0.08 5.18
N ILE A 328 -13.94 -0.21 6.08
CA ILE A 328 -13.49 -1.59 6.29
C ILE A 328 -14.61 -2.50 6.81
N PRO A 329 -15.47 -2.09 7.78
CA PRO A 329 -16.55 -2.95 8.25
C PRO A 329 -17.51 -3.42 7.15
N PRO A 330 -18.16 -2.55 6.35
CA PRO A 330 -19.05 -3.03 5.30
C PRO A 330 -18.35 -3.83 4.20
N VAL A 331 -17.08 -3.53 3.89
CA VAL A 331 -16.30 -4.36 2.95
C VAL A 331 -16.13 -5.79 3.48
N ASN A 332 -15.76 -5.95 4.75
CA ASN A 332 -15.64 -7.27 5.37
C ASN A 332 -17.00 -7.99 5.45
N GLU A 333 -18.09 -7.27 5.74
CA GLU A 333 -19.43 -7.84 5.84
C GLU A 333 -20.00 -8.30 4.48
N VAL A 334 -19.86 -7.49 3.43
CA VAL A 334 -20.45 -7.78 2.10
C VAL A 334 -19.60 -8.76 1.30
N LEU A 335 -18.28 -8.58 1.28
CA LEU A 335 -17.40 -9.41 0.45
C LEU A 335 -16.88 -10.65 1.16
N ASN A 336 -16.93 -10.68 2.50
CA ASN A 336 -16.56 -11.82 3.33
C ASN A 336 -15.27 -12.53 2.87
N PRO A 337 -14.12 -11.83 2.87
CA PRO A 337 -12.85 -12.42 2.44
C PRO A 337 -12.49 -13.67 3.26
N VAL A 338 -11.96 -14.72 2.61
CA VAL A 338 -11.74 -16.06 3.20
C VAL A 338 -10.83 -16.05 4.44
N MET A 339 -9.94 -15.06 4.55
CA MET A 339 -9.12 -14.88 5.74
C MET A 339 -10.03 -14.56 6.94
N LYS A 340 -10.05 -15.43 7.97
CA LYS A 340 -10.86 -15.26 9.19
C LYS A 340 -10.69 -13.89 9.87
N ASN A 341 -9.58 -13.19 9.60
CA ASN A 341 -9.26 -11.89 10.18
C ASN A 341 -9.61 -10.70 9.26
N GLY A 342 -10.13 -10.96 8.05
CA GLY A 342 -10.55 -9.97 7.06
C GLY A 342 -9.41 -9.48 6.16
N ILE A 343 -9.52 -8.24 5.71
CA ILE A 343 -8.48 -7.48 4.99
C ILE A 343 -7.16 -7.48 5.79
N THR A 344 -6.08 -8.00 5.19
CA THR A 344 -4.74 -8.08 5.81
C THR A 344 -3.94 -6.80 5.77
N ARG A 345 -4.23 -5.98 4.77
CA ARG A 345 -3.54 -4.73 4.51
C ARG A 345 -4.51 -3.68 4.02
N PHE A 346 -4.36 -2.45 4.47
CA PHE A 346 -5.08 -1.32 3.89
C PHE A 346 -4.15 -0.16 3.63
N GLU A 347 -4.45 0.57 2.55
CA GLU A 347 -3.76 1.78 2.14
C GLU A 347 -4.77 2.89 1.93
N ALA A 348 -4.49 4.08 2.45
CA ALA A 348 -5.34 5.25 2.30
C ALA A 348 -4.50 6.46 1.91
N TYR A 349 -4.97 7.19 0.90
CA TYR A 349 -4.29 8.37 0.36
C TYR A 349 -5.25 9.55 0.37
N ARG A 350 -4.86 10.63 1.05
CA ARG A 350 -5.55 11.91 1.04
C ARG A 350 -5.01 12.75 -0.11
N LEU A 351 -5.83 12.95 -1.11
CA LEU A 351 -5.51 13.75 -2.30
C LEU A 351 -5.67 15.24 -2.01
N PRO A 352 -5.10 16.11 -2.87
CA PRO A 352 -5.39 17.54 -2.84
C PRO A 352 -6.91 17.79 -2.90
N PRO A 353 -7.44 18.79 -2.15
CA PRO A 353 -8.85 19.11 -2.14
C PRO A 353 -9.43 19.39 -3.53
N SER A 354 -10.71 19.11 -3.69
CA SER A 354 -11.48 19.45 -4.88
C SER A 354 -11.49 20.96 -5.15
N PRO A 355 -11.46 21.41 -6.42
CA PRO A 355 -11.65 22.81 -6.77
C PRO A 355 -13.03 23.34 -6.35
N GLU A 356 -13.13 24.64 -6.10
CA GLU A 356 -14.41 25.29 -5.79
C GLU A 356 -15.51 24.92 -6.81
N GLY A 357 -16.72 24.66 -6.29
CA GLY A 357 -17.86 24.22 -7.11
C GLY A 357 -17.90 22.72 -7.44
N THR A 358 -16.89 21.94 -7.06
CA THR A 358 -16.89 20.47 -7.26
C THR A 358 -16.98 19.72 -5.93
N ASN A 359 -17.47 18.48 -5.97
CA ASN A 359 -17.58 17.60 -4.79
C ASN A 359 -16.27 16.86 -4.50
N GLY A 360 -16.06 16.55 -3.23
CA GLY A 360 -15.09 15.51 -2.88
C GLY A 360 -15.62 14.12 -3.25
N PHE A 361 -14.78 13.11 -3.12
CA PHE A 361 -15.18 11.72 -3.34
C PHE A 361 -14.29 10.76 -2.56
N VAL A 362 -14.72 9.50 -2.50
CA VAL A 362 -13.90 8.39 -2.02
C VAL A 362 -13.91 7.29 -3.07
N HIS A 363 -12.74 6.82 -3.50
CA HIS A 363 -12.62 5.56 -4.25
C HIS A 363 -12.13 4.46 -3.34
N ILE A 364 -12.69 3.27 -3.52
CA ILE A 364 -12.24 2.05 -2.87
C ILE A 364 -11.89 1.02 -3.95
N ALA A 365 -10.74 0.37 -3.81
CA ALA A 365 -10.38 -0.81 -4.58
C ALA A 365 -10.11 -1.98 -3.62
N ILE A 366 -10.62 -3.16 -3.97
CA ILE A 366 -10.18 -4.42 -3.40
C ILE A 366 -9.08 -4.96 -4.31
N VAL A 367 -7.92 -5.23 -3.75
CA VAL A 367 -6.72 -5.60 -4.50
C VAL A 367 -6.15 -6.90 -3.98
N ALA A 368 -5.44 -7.64 -4.82
CA ALA A 368 -4.75 -8.86 -4.37
C ALA A 368 -3.59 -8.49 -3.43
N ASP A 369 -3.44 -9.23 -2.34
CA ASP A 369 -2.37 -9.07 -1.35
C ASP A 369 -1.57 -10.36 -1.19
N THR A 370 -1.08 -10.88 -2.32
CA THR A 370 -0.44 -12.20 -2.41
C THR A 370 0.81 -12.33 -1.53
N THR A 371 1.55 -11.24 -1.35
CA THR A 371 2.77 -11.24 -0.52
C THR A 371 2.56 -10.66 0.87
N GLY A 372 1.49 -9.90 1.12
CA GLY A 372 1.34 -9.08 2.32
C GLY A 372 2.20 -7.80 2.33
N TYR A 373 3.11 -7.64 1.36
CA TYR A 373 4.16 -6.61 1.41
C TYR A 373 4.16 -5.64 0.22
N ASP A 374 3.34 -5.90 -0.81
CA ASP A 374 3.33 -5.15 -2.06
C ASP A 374 2.52 -3.85 -1.97
N SER A 375 3.10 -2.88 -1.26
CA SER A 375 2.62 -1.49 -1.20
C SER A 375 3.28 -0.64 -2.29
N VAL A 376 2.64 0.46 -2.70
CA VAL A 376 3.25 1.45 -3.60
C VAL A 376 4.55 2.04 -3.05
N PHE A 377 4.70 2.13 -1.73
CA PHE A 377 5.95 2.56 -1.10
C PHE A 377 7.13 1.65 -1.42
N LYS A 378 6.89 0.33 -1.47
CA LYS A 378 7.90 -0.67 -1.83
C LYS A 378 8.26 -0.56 -3.31
N GLU A 379 7.26 -0.39 -4.17
CA GLU A 379 7.46 -0.17 -5.61
C GLU A 379 8.37 1.05 -5.86
N ILE A 380 8.12 2.17 -5.14
CA ILE A 380 8.95 3.38 -5.23
C ILE A 380 10.39 3.08 -4.79
N ASP A 381 10.56 2.43 -3.64
CA ASP A 381 11.88 2.15 -3.07
C ASP A 381 12.69 1.18 -3.98
N GLU A 382 12.08 0.10 -4.45
CA GLU A 382 12.69 -0.88 -5.36
C GLU A 382 13.00 -0.28 -6.73
N GLY A 383 12.09 0.54 -7.27
CA GLY A 383 12.30 1.25 -8.52
C GLY A 383 13.51 2.19 -8.45
N LEU A 384 13.67 2.90 -7.34
CA LEU A 384 14.80 3.82 -7.13
C LEU A 384 16.10 3.06 -6.98
N GLU A 385 16.12 1.99 -6.18
CA GLU A 385 17.30 1.17 -6.00
C GLU A 385 17.78 0.54 -7.33
N ARG A 386 16.85 0.10 -8.20
CA ARG A 386 17.19 -0.41 -9.53
C ARG A 386 17.70 0.68 -10.48
N LEU A 387 17.03 1.82 -10.54
CA LEU A 387 17.47 2.96 -11.36
C LEU A 387 18.91 3.34 -11.02
N LEU A 388 19.23 3.32 -9.73
CA LEU A 388 20.56 3.64 -9.23
C LEU A 388 21.58 2.53 -9.46
N SER A 389 21.17 1.26 -9.50
CA SER A 389 22.07 0.16 -9.86
C SER A 389 22.44 0.19 -11.34
N LEU A 390 21.48 0.45 -12.23
CA LEU A 390 21.71 0.52 -13.69
C LEU A 390 22.70 1.63 -14.04
N ALA A 391 22.57 2.79 -13.38
CA ALA A 391 23.46 3.91 -13.64
C ALA A 391 24.93 3.70 -13.20
N ASN A 392 25.21 2.69 -12.38
CA ASN A 392 26.59 2.32 -12.05
C ASN A 392 27.19 1.39 -13.12
N VAL A 393 26.40 0.53 -13.75
CA VAL A 393 26.84 -0.42 -14.79
C VAL A 393 27.27 0.29 -16.08
N ASP A 394 26.53 1.34 -16.48
CA ASP A 394 26.88 2.14 -17.68
C ASP A 394 28.22 2.87 -17.56
N ARG A 395 28.76 3.02 -16.34
CA ARG A 395 30.07 3.62 -16.12
C ARG A 395 31.21 2.64 -16.24
N GLU A 396 31.08 1.45 -15.67
CA GLU A 396 32.13 0.43 -15.75
C GLU A 396 32.40 0.06 -17.21
N SER A 397 31.33 -0.04 -18.02
CA SER A 397 31.44 -0.26 -19.46
C SER A 397 32.07 0.90 -20.26
N GLN A 398 32.06 2.13 -19.72
CA GLN A 398 32.71 3.30 -20.36
C GLN A 398 34.17 3.50 -19.91
N ASP A 399 34.54 3.04 -18.70
CA ASP A 399 35.89 3.22 -18.15
C ASP A 399 36.87 2.09 -18.54
N ASP A 400 36.37 0.97 -19.08
CA ASP A 400 37.18 -0.14 -19.61
C ASP A 400 38.04 0.23 -20.83
N GLY A 401 37.95 1.48 -21.33
CA GLY A 401 38.87 2.04 -22.32
C GLY A 401 40.13 2.69 -21.75
N ARG A 402 40.22 2.95 -20.44
CA ARG A 402 41.40 3.56 -19.79
C ARG A 402 41.58 3.01 -18.37
N GLY A 403 42.38 1.95 -18.24
CA GLY A 403 42.69 1.34 -16.96
C GLY A 403 43.20 2.33 -15.90
N PHE A 404 42.34 2.68 -14.96
CA PHE A 404 42.70 3.16 -13.63
C PHE A 404 41.74 2.53 -12.62
N SER A 405 42.18 1.40 -12.04
CA SER A 405 41.49 0.71 -10.96
C SER A 405 41.51 1.57 -9.69
N PHE A 406 40.40 2.24 -9.38
CA PHE A 406 40.14 2.76 -8.03
C PHE A 406 39.43 1.66 -7.23
N MET A 407 40.13 1.09 -6.24
CA MET A 407 39.51 0.31 -5.19
C MET A 407 38.55 1.22 -4.41
N VAL A 408 37.25 0.95 -4.51
CA VAL A 408 36.24 1.52 -3.60
C VAL A 408 36.02 0.49 -2.50
N ASP A 409 36.37 0.86 -1.26
CA ASP A 409 36.08 0.07 -0.07
C ASP A 409 34.56 -0.15 0.05
N SER A 410 34.16 -1.42 0.05
CA SER A 410 32.77 -1.89 0.08
C SER A 410 32.23 -2.15 1.50
N ASP A 411 33.00 -1.80 2.53
CA ASP A 411 32.64 -2.07 3.93
C ASP A 411 31.98 -0.86 4.59
N SER A 412 30.64 -0.73 4.52
CA SER A 412 29.82 -0.02 5.54
C SER A 412 28.30 0.04 5.28
N LEU A 413 27.73 -0.79 4.41
CA LEU A 413 26.27 -0.90 4.23
C LEU A 413 25.76 -2.28 4.67
N HIS A 414 25.77 -2.54 5.98
CA HIS A 414 24.81 -3.50 6.55
C HIS A 414 23.46 -2.79 6.67
N ASP A 415 22.73 -2.78 5.55
CA ASP A 415 21.31 -2.47 5.56
C ASP A 415 20.59 -3.51 6.42
N GLY A 416 19.98 -3.06 7.51
CA GLY A 416 19.13 -3.85 8.38
C GLY A 416 17.78 -4.24 7.75
N HIS A 417 17.76 -4.51 6.44
CA HIS A 417 16.66 -5.22 5.82
C HIS A 417 16.70 -6.65 6.34
N PRO A 418 15.71 -7.12 7.12
CA PRO A 418 15.68 -8.52 7.50
C PRO A 418 15.51 -9.33 6.21
N SER A 419 16.44 -10.23 5.92
CA SER A 419 16.27 -11.27 4.92
C SER A 419 15.16 -12.20 5.41
N PHE A 420 13.95 -12.02 4.87
CA PHE A 420 12.81 -12.86 5.21
C PHE A 420 12.77 -14.10 4.30
N PRO A 421 12.46 -15.29 4.85
CA PRO A 421 12.21 -16.45 4.01
C PRO A 421 10.94 -16.19 3.18
N GLN A 422 11.06 -16.26 1.86
CA GLN A 422 9.91 -16.40 0.95
C GLN A 422 9.20 -17.71 1.32
N ARG A 423 8.20 -17.65 2.20
CA ARG A 423 7.24 -18.74 2.34
C ARG A 423 6.18 -18.52 1.28
N SER A 424 6.17 -19.38 0.27
CA SER A 424 4.95 -19.62 -0.50
C SER A 424 3.85 -19.98 0.48
N PHE A 425 2.71 -19.29 0.42
CA PHE A 425 1.52 -19.76 1.11
C PHE A 425 1.07 -21.03 0.38
N PRO A 426 1.16 -22.24 0.98
CA PRO A 426 0.42 -23.35 0.41
C PRO A 426 -1.06 -22.96 0.48
N CYS A 427 -1.80 -23.16 -0.60
CA CYS A 427 -3.27 -23.11 -0.61
C CYS A 427 -3.89 -24.26 0.21
N GLU A 428 -3.19 -24.77 1.23
CA GLU A 428 -3.64 -25.80 2.15
C GLU A 428 -4.45 -25.15 3.27
N GLY A 429 -5.68 -24.82 2.94
CA GLY A 429 -6.60 -24.17 3.87
C GLY A 429 -8.01 -24.06 3.33
N ILE A 430 -8.48 -25.00 2.50
CA ILE A 430 -9.92 -25.15 2.28
C ILE A 430 -10.49 -25.67 3.61
N PRO A 431 -11.39 -24.95 4.30
CA PRO A 431 -12.00 -25.46 5.51
C PRO A 431 -12.78 -26.74 5.18
N GLU A 432 -12.50 -27.80 5.95
CA GLU A 432 -13.33 -29.00 5.98
C GLU A 432 -14.81 -28.62 6.18
N ARG A 433 -15.60 -28.83 5.12
CA ARG A 433 -17.05 -29.04 5.10
C ARG A 433 -17.92 -28.09 5.96
N VAL A 434 -18.47 -27.06 5.31
CA VAL A 434 -19.85 -26.65 5.60
C VAL A 434 -20.78 -27.71 5.01
N LEU A 435 -21.18 -28.68 5.82
CA LEU A 435 -22.22 -29.65 5.47
C LEU A 435 -23.56 -28.90 5.28
N LEU A 436 -24.02 -28.81 4.04
CA LEU A 436 -25.41 -28.45 3.75
C LEU A 436 -26.35 -29.50 4.39
N PRO A 437 -27.49 -29.10 4.99
CA PRO A 437 -28.44 -30.05 5.55
C PRO A 437 -29.03 -30.91 4.44
N ARG A 438 -28.90 -32.24 4.57
CA ARG A 438 -29.54 -33.22 3.70
C ARG A 438 -31.06 -33.00 3.70
N SER A 439 -31.63 -32.83 2.51
CA SER A 439 -33.07 -32.92 2.31
C SER A 439 -33.57 -34.28 2.79
N LYS A 440 -34.56 -34.27 3.68
CA LYS A 440 -35.29 -35.48 4.07
C LYS A 440 -36.06 -35.95 2.83
N GLY A 441 -35.80 -37.17 2.39
CA GLY A 441 -36.54 -37.81 1.31
C GLY A 441 -38.03 -37.83 1.61
N VAL A 442 -38.82 -37.35 0.66
CA VAL A 442 -40.26 -37.59 0.59
C VAL A 442 -40.42 -39.04 0.14
N LYS A 443 -41.07 -39.85 0.97
CA LYS A 443 -41.65 -41.13 0.55
C LYS A 443 -42.99 -40.83 -0.14
N SER A 444 -43.12 -41.26 -1.38
CA SER A 444 -44.38 -41.65 -2.01
C SER A 444 -44.09 -42.78 -2.98
#